data_AF-F9RIZ5-F1
#
_entry.id   AF-F9RIZ5-F1
#
_cell.length_a   1.000
_cell.length_b   1.000
_cell.length_c   1.000
_cell.angle_alpha   90.00
_cell.angle_beta   90.00
_cell.angle_gamma   90.00
#
_symmetry.space_group_name_H-M   'P 1'
#
loop_
_entity.id
_entity.type
_entity.pdbx_description
1 polymer ?
#
loop_
_entity_poly.entity_id
_entity_poly.type
_entity_poly.pdbx_seq_one_letter_code
_entity_poly.pdbx_strand_id
1 'polypeptide(L)'
;MTEYQNKWFKNWAIKRQKGAVYYIITQTLIISGGLFLGKFAGFALFTNQNRWGEFLTELPTTVMFLLAIGISFNVISWFLGEWRYRKLSDKQNIT
;
A
#
# COMPACT_ATOMS: atom_id res chain seq x y z
N MET A 1 -2.20 -22.06 17.05
CA MET A 1 -1.82 -20.86 16.24
C MET A 1 -0.64 -20.19 16.93
N THR A 2 0.40 -19.72 16.23
CA THR A 2 1.55 -19.04 16.90
C THR A 2 1.17 -17.63 17.36
N GLU A 3 1.91 -17.05 18.31
CA GLU A 3 1.65 -15.68 18.81
C GLU A 3 1.67 -14.64 17.68
N TYR A 4 2.65 -14.73 16.79
CA TYR A 4 2.74 -13.89 15.58
C TYR A 4 1.54 -14.03 14.65
N GLN A 5 1.05 -15.25 14.45
CA GLN A 5 -0.14 -15.51 13.62
C GLN A 5 -1.39 -14.91 14.26
N ASN A 6 -1.55 -15.04 15.59
CA ASN A 6 -2.68 -14.49 16.33
C ASN A 6 -2.67 -12.95 16.29
N LYS A 7 -1.50 -12.32 16.52
CA LYS A 7 -1.34 -10.86 16.42
C LYS A 7 -1.67 -10.37 15.01
N TRP A 8 -1.16 -11.04 13.98
CA TRP A 8 -1.47 -10.71 12.59
C TRP A 8 -2.97 -10.86 12.30
N PHE A 9 -3.60 -11.96 12.74
CA PHE A 9 -5.01 -12.26 12.53
C PHE A 9 -5.92 -11.20 13.16
N LYS A 10 -5.66 -10.82 14.41
CA LYS A 10 -6.39 -9.73 15.09
C LYS A 10 -6.24 -8.39 14.36
N ASN A 11 -5.02 -8.05 13.96
CA ASN A 11 -4.76 -6.82 13.19
C ASN A 11 -5.46 -6.85 11.82
N TRP A 12 -5.51 -8.01 11.16
CA TRP A 12 -6.20 -8.16 9.88
C TRP A 12 -7.71 -8.02 10.05
N ALA A 13 -8.30 -8.58 11.12
CA ALA A 13 -9.73 -8.44 11.41
C ALA A 13 -10.15 -6.96 11.53
N ILE A 14 -9.34 -6.13 12.20
CA ILE A 14 -9.58 -4.68 12.32
C ILE A 14 -9.53 -4.00 10.94
N LYS A 15 -8.55 -4.35 10.09
CA LYS A 15 -8.44 -3.81 8.74
C LYS A 15 -9.62 -4.25 7.86
N ARG A 16 -10.04 -5.51 7.99
CA ARG A 16 -11.16 -6.12 7.28
C ARG A 16 -12.47 -5.39 7.56
N GLN A 17 -12.72 -5.03 8.81
CA GLN A 17 -13.93 -4.31 9.24
C GLN A 17 -14.08 -2.96 8.52
N LYS A 18 -12.97 -2.28 8.18
CA LYS A 18 -13.00 -1.02 7.41
C LYS A 18 -13.27 -1.23 5.92
N GLY A 19 -13.17 -2.47 5.44
CA GLY A 19 -13.46 -2.85 4.06
C GLY A 19 -12.27 -2.73 3.09
N ALA A 20 -12.42 -3.39 1.95
CA ALA A 20 -11.39 -3.51 0.92
C ALA A 20 -11.00 -2.14 0.35
N VAL A 21 -12.00 -1.31 0.02
CA VAL A 21 -11.78 0.01 -0.58
C VAL A 21 -10.96 0.90 0.35
N TYR A 22 -11.32 0.95 1.64
CA TYR A 22 -10.58 1.73 2.63
C TYR A 22 -9.11 1.27 2.73
N TYR A 23 -8.87 -0.04 2.77
CA TYR A 23 -7.52 -0.60 2.80
C TYR A 23 -6.73 -0.24 1.54
N ILE A 24 -7.31 -0.47 0.36
CA ILE A 24 -6.64 -0.23 -0.92
C ILE A 24 -6.27 1.25 -1.06
N ILE A 25 -7.20 2.17 -0.79
CA ILE A 25 -6.96 3.61 -0.88
C ILE A 25 -5.88 4.02 0.13
N THR A 26 -6.04 3.64 1.40
CA THR A 26 -5.10 4.06 2.46
C THR A 26 -3.68 3.55 2.19
N GLN A 27 -3.53 2.28 1.82
CA GLN A 27 -2.22 1.70 1.53
C GLN A 27 -1.61 2.30 0.27
N THR A 28 -2.42 2.56 -0.75
CA THR A 28 -1.94 3.22 -1.97
C THR A 28 -1.43 4.61 -1.62
N LEU A 29 -2.18 5.41 -0.86
CA LEU A 29 -1.74 6.74 -0.46
C LEU A 29 -0.44 6.72 0.37
N ILE A 30 -0.30 5.78 1.32
CA ILE A 30 0.92 5.66 2.12
C ILE A 30 2.12 5.30 1.24
N ILE A 31 1.98 4.29 0.37
CA ILE A 31 3.08 3.80 -0.48
C ILE A 31 3.43 4.85 -1.54
N SER A 32 2.44 5.33 -2.29
CA SER A 32 2.64 6.33 -3.34
C SER A 32 3.15 7.64 -2.75
N GLY A 33 2.67 8.05 -1.57
CA GLY A 33 3.17 9.23 -0.85
C GLY A 33 4.64 9.08 -0.46
N GLY A 34 5.04 7.93 0.08
CA GLY A 34 6.44 7.65 0.41
C GLY A 34 7.36 7.67 -0.82
N LEU A 35 6.95 7.00 -1.90
CA LEU A 35 7.70 6.99 -3.17
C LEU A 35 7.81 8.39 -3.78
N PHE A 36 6.72 9.15 -3.72
CA PHE A 36 6.68 10.52 -4.21
C PHE A 36 7.62 11.43 -3.44
N LEU A 37 7.56 11.38 -2.10
CA LEU A 37 8.47 12.14 -1.24
C LEU A 37 9.93 11.75 -1.46
N GLY A 38 10.21 10.46 -1.67
CA GLY A 38 11.55 9.99 -2.03
C GLY A 38 12.05 10.57 -3.37
N LYS A 39 11.21 10.53 -4.42
CA LYS A 39 11.52 11.14 -5.73
C LYS A 39 11.75 12.65 -5.58
N PHE A 40 10.89 13.33 -4.82
CA PHE A 40 10.99 14.77 -4.56
C PHE A 40 12.28 15.13 -3.81
N ALA A 41 12.59 14.43 -2.73
CA ALA A 41 13.80 14.65 -1.95
C ALA A 41 15.07 14.39 -2.79
N GLY A 42 15.08 13.31 -3.58
CA GLY A 42 16.18 13.03 -4.50
C GLY A 42 16.35 14.13 -5.55
N PHE A 43 15.24 14.60 -6.12
CA PHE A 43 15.29 15.71 -7.07
C PHE A 43 15.83 17.00 -6.43
N ALA A 44 15.30 17.37 -5.25
CA ALA A 44 15.67 18.58 -4.55
C ALA A 44 17.13 18.61 -4.08
N LEU A 45 17.69 17.46 -3.68
CA LEU A 45 19.06 17.38 -3.16
C LEU A 45 20.12 17.22 -4.25
N PHE A 46 19.78 16.62 -5.39
CA PHE A 46 20.77 16.22 -6.40
C PHE A 46 20.60 16.90 -7.77
N THR A 47 19.62 17.79 -7.96
CA THR A 47 19.34 18.41 -9.27
C THR A 47 19.47 19.93 -9.26
N ASN A 48 19.97 20.48 -10.38
CA ASN A 48 20.12 21.93 -10.59
C ASN A 48 18.76 22.64 -10.76
N GLN A 49 18.68 23.90 -10.30
CA GLN A 49 17.43 24.69 -10.28
C GLN A 49 16.72 24.84 -11.64
N ASN A 50 17.46 24.77 -12.76
CA ASN A 50 16.86 24.91 -14.09
C ASN A 50 15.98 23.73 -14.52
N ARG A 51 15.98 22.60 -13.81
CA ARG A 51 15.18 21.42 -14.17
C ARG A 51 13.85 21.29 -13.43
N TRP A 52 13.51 22.23 -12.55
CA TRP A 52 12.26 22.18 -11.78
C TRP A 52 11.01 22.21 -12.67
N GLY A 53 11.08 22.93 -13.81
CA GLY A 53 9.99 22.95 -14.79
C GLY A 53 9.70 21.56 -15.36
N GLU A 54 10.74 20.84 -15.79
CA GLU A 54 10.64 19.47 -16.31
C GLU A 54 10.05 18.53 -15.25
N PHE A 55 10.55 18.61 -14.02
CA PHE A 55 10.03 17.81 -12.90
C PHE A 55 8.53 18.04 -12.67
N LEU A 56 8.09 19.29 -12.60
CA LEU A 56 6.69 19.64 -12.40
C LEU A 56 5.79 19.14 -13.54
N THR A 57 6.27 19.20 -14.80
CA THR A 57 5.51 18.68 -15.95
C THR A 57 5.37 17.16 -15.95
N GLU A 58 6.34 16.42 -15.39
CA GLU A 58 6.29 14.97 -15.27
C GLU A 58 5.48 14.47 -14.05
N LEU A 59 5.15 15.36 -13.11
CA LEU A 59 4.46 14.99 -11.87
C LEU A 59 3.12 14.28 -12.11
N PRO A 60 2.20 14.77 -12.97
CA PRO A 60 0.90 14.13 -13.16
C PRO A 60 1.05 12.70 -13.67
N THR A 61 1.93 12.49 -14.65
CA THR A 61 2.24 11.17 -15.21
C THR A 61 2.83 10.25 -14.15
N THR A 62 3.78 10.76 -13.34
CA THR A 62 4.39 10.01 -12.25
C THR A 62 3.34 9.57 -11.22
N VAL A 63 2.46 10.48 -10.79
CA VAL A 63 1.40 10.19 -9.82
C VAL A 63 0.42 9.17 -10.38
N MET A 64 0.01 9.32 -11.64
CA MET A 64 -0.87 8.37 -12.32
C MET A 64 -0.27 6.95 -12.34
N PHE A 65 1.02 6.81 -12.68
CA PHE A 65 1.70 5.52 -12.64
C PHE A 65 1.77 4.94 -11.23
N LEU A 66 2.14 5.75 -10.23
CA LEU A 66 2.22 5.32 -8.83
C LEU A 66 0.86 4.85 -8.31
N LEU A 67 -0.22 5.54 -8.66
CA LEU A 67 -1.57 5.14 -8.29
C LEU A 67 -2.01 3.87 -9.02
N ALA A 68 -1.80 3.77 -10.34
CA ALA A 68 -2.20 2.61 -11.13
C ALA A 68 -1.53 1.32 -10.63
N ILE A 69 -0.21 1.36 -10.41
CA ILE A 69 0.56 0.22 -9.90
C ILE A 69 0.20 -0.04 -8.43
N GLY A 70 0.12 1.01 -7.62
CA GLY A 70 -0.19 0.91 -6.19
C GLY A 70 -1.56 0.30 -5.91
N ILE A 71 -2.60 0.75 -6.63
CA ILE A 71 -3.95 0.19 -6.52
C ILE A 71 -3.94 -1.28 -6.91
N SER A 72 -3.34 -1.63 -8.05
CA SER A 72 -3.29 -3.01 -8.54
C SER A 72 -2.61 -3.94 -7.54
N PHE A 73 -1.47 -3.52 -6.99
CA PHE A 73 -0.73 -4.28 -5.98
C PHE A 73 -1.51 -4.43 -4.67
N ASN A 74 -2.19 -3.37 -4.22
CA ASN A 74 -2.96 -3.39 -2.99
C ASN A 74 -4.24 -4.22 -3.09
N VAL A 75 -4.85 -4.30 -4.27
CA VAL A 75 -5.95 -5.22 -4.56
C VAL A 75 -5.47 -6.67 -4.39
N ILE A 76 -4.35 -7.05 -5.02
CA ILE A 76 -3.79 -8.40 -4.89
C ILE A 76 -3.46 -8.70 -3.42
N SER A 77 -2.84 -7.74 -2.72
CA SER A 77 -2.49 -7.87 -1.30
C SER A 77 -3.71 -8.08 -0.40
N TRP A 78 -4.82 -7.40 -0.70
CA TRP A 78 -6.08 -7.62 0.01
C TRP A 78 -6.59 -9.05 -0.15
N PHE A 79 -6.63 -9.56 -1.39
CA PHE A 79 -7.08 -10.93 -1.66
C PHE A 79 -6.19 -11.99 -1.00
N LEU A 80 -4.87 -11.82 -1.05
CA LEU A 80 -3.94 -12.70 -0.34
C LEU A 80 -4.16 -12.68 1.17
N GLY A 81 -4.44 -11.50 1.73
CA GLY A 81 -4.76 -11.34 3.15
C GLY A 81 -6.08 -12.00 3.53
N GLU A 82 -7.14 -11.84 2.73
CA GLU A 82 -8.42 -12.52 2.94
C GLU A 82 -8.28 -14.04 2.84
N TRP A 83 -7.52 -14.55 1.86
CA TRP A 83 -7.23 -15.98 1.74
C TRP A 83 -6.52 -16.52 2.98
N ARG A 84 -5.47 -15.81 3.45
CA ARG A 84 -4.75 -16.16 4.67
C ARG A 84 -5.64 -16.11 5.90
N TYR A 85 -6.52 -15.12 6.00
CA TYR A 85 -7.46 -14.96 7.10
C TYR A 85 -8.44 -16.13 7.18
N ARG A 86 -9.05 -16.51 6.05
CA ARG A 86 -9.93 -17.70 5.97
C ARG A 86 -9.22 -18.96 6.41
N LYS A 87 -8.02 -19.22 5.88
CA LYS A 87 -7.21 -20.39 6.24
C LYS A 87 -6.87 -20.46 7.73
N LEU A 88 -6.66 -19.31 8.38
CA LEU A 88 -6.40 -19.25 9.83
C LEU A 88 -7.68 -19.41 10.65
N SER A 89 -8.79 -18.84 10.19
CA SER A 89 -10.11 -18.99 10.82
C SER A 89 -10.57 -20.45 10.82
N ASP A 90 -10.40 -21.16 9.69
CA ASP A 90 -10.78 -22.57 9.57
C ASP A 90 -9.98 -23.44 10.54
N LYS A 91 -8.67 -23.19 10.67
CA LYS A 91 -7.82 -23.88 11.66
C LYS A 91 -8.28 -23.64 13.10
N GLN A 92 -8.87 -22.48 13.38
CA GLN A 92 -9.35 -22.14 14.71
C GLN A 92 -10.73 -22.76 15.02
N ASN A 93 -11.56 -23.00 14.01
CA ASN A 93 -12.85 -23.68 14.18
C ASN A 93 -12.73 -25.23 14.26
N ILE A 94 -11.62 -25.79 13.79
CA ILE A 94 -11.33 -27.24 13.85
C ILE A 94 -10.66 -27.64 15.18
N THR A 95 -10.17 -26.67 15.96
CA THR A 95 -9.56 -26.88 17.28
C THR A 95 -10.54 -26.49 18.38
#